data_AF-A0A9C9JSV6-F1
#
_entry.id   AF-A0A9C9JSV6-F1
#
_cell.length_a   1.000
_cell.length_b   1.000
_cell.length_c   1.000
_cell.angle_alpha   90.00
_cell.angle_beta   90.00
_cell.angle_gamma   90.00
#
_symmetry.space_group_name_H-M   'P 1'
#
loop_
_entity.id
_entity.type
_entity.pdbx_description
1 polymer ?
#
loop_
_entity_poly.entity_id
_entity_poly.type
_entity_poly.pdbx_seq_one_letter_code
_entity_poly.pdbx_strand_id
1 'polypeptide(L)'
;MMVVEYKSLLEKVLSYWPENIACDKAVLSSGDGLHWELLDSTYDEIESTLLKDDEDGEFLDSLSWCVVVGLADFCRKTYKEKGECEFISLKDIDYDIVKKHFIETIKDDDWKEYMRENDIKIEF
;
A
#
# COMPACT_ATOMS: atom_id res chain seq x y z
N MET A 1 13.83 9.94 -20.66
CA MET A 1 13.56 10.07 -19.22
C MET A 1 12.07 10.12 -19.03
N MET A 2 11.52 9.07 -18.44
CA MET A 2 10.12 8.97 -18.05
C MET A 2 9.94 9.65 -16.69
N VAL A 3 8.96 10.55 -16.58
CA VAL A 3 8.63 11.22 -15.31
C VAL A 3 7.32 10.63 -14.81
N VAL A 4 7.34 10.10 -13.60
CA VAL A 4 6.19 9.47 -12.96
C VAL A 4 5.81 10.28 -11.72
N GLU A 5 4.55 10.69 -11.60
CA GLU A 5 4.07 11.46 -10.46
C GLU A 5 3.53 10.53 -9.38
N TYR A 6 4.07 10.60 -8.15
CA TYR A 6 3.59 9.83 -6.99
C TYR A 6 2.08 9.98 -6.78
N LYS A 7 1.56 11.20 -6.95
CA LYS A 7 0.14 11.47 -6.79
C LYS A 7 -0.71 10.69 -7.80
N SER A 8 -0.28 10.66 -9.06
CA SER A 8 -0.96 9.94 -10.13
C SER A 8 -0.90 8.42 -9.93
N LEU A 9 0.25 7.90 -9.48
CA LEU A 9 0.38 6.49 -9.07
C LEU A 9 -0.57 6.15 -7.91
N LEU A 10 -0.61 7.01 -6.89
CA LEU A 10 -1.45 6.78 -5.72
C LEU A 10 -2.94 6.81 -6.09
N GLU A 11 -3.39 7.78 -6.87
CA GLU A 11 -4.77 7.85 -7.36
C GLU A 11 -5.14 6.61 -8.17
N LYS A 12 -4.21 6.11 -9.00
CA LYS A 12 -4.39 4.88 -9.78
C LYS A 12 -4.51 3.66 -8.85
N VAL A 13 -3.58 3.46 -7.91
CA VAL A 13 -3.64 2.36 -6.92
C VAL A 13 -4.94 2.40 -6.13
N LEU A 14 -5.32 3.55 -5.59
CA LEU A 14 -6.53 3.69 -4.78
C LEU A 14 -7.83 3.39 -5.55
N SER A 15 -7.82 3.53 -6.88
CA SER A 15 -8.97 3.17 -7.71
C SER A 15 -9.23 1.66 -7.77
N TYR A 16 -8.24 0.81 -7.46
CA TYR A 16 -8.39 -0.64 -7.37
C TYR A 16 -8.83 -1.11 -5.97
N TRP A 17 -8.60 -0.30 -4.95
CA TRP A 17 -8.98 -0.65 -3.58
C TRP A 17 -10.46 -0.38 -3.31
N PRO A 18 -11.16 -1.24 -2.55
CA PRO A 18 -12.51 -0.95 -2.10
C PRO A 18 -12.51 0.20 -1.08
N GLU A 19 -13.52 1.08 -1.16
CA GLU A 19 -13.62 2.25 -0.28
C GLU A 19 -13.67 1.88 1.22
N ASN A 20 -14.32 0.75 1.53
CA ASN A 20 -14.42 0.20 2.88
C ASN A 20 -13.87 -1.22 2.88
N ILE A 21 -12.97 -1.51 3.80
CA ILE A 21 -12.26 -2.77 3.91
C ILE A 21 -12.61 -3.40 5.26
N ALA A 22 -13.03 -4.66 5.25
CA ALA A 22 -13.37 -5.38 6.47
C ALA A 22 -12.11 -5.74 7.28
N CYS A 23 -12.18 -5.56 8.60
CA CYS A 23 -11.14 -6.01 9.52
C CYS A 23 -11.63 -7.26 10.25
N ASP A 24 -10.90 -8.37 10.16
CA ASP A 24 -11.21 -9.56 10.97
C ASP A 24 -10.71 -9.36 12.42
N LYS A 25 -11.42 -9.92 13.40
CA LYS A 25 -11.07 -9.88 14.82
C LYS A 25 -9.86 -10.75 15.16
N ALA A 26 -9.48 -11.71 14.31
CA ALA A 26 -8.32 -12.58 14.50
C ALA A 26 -6.96 -11.86 14.37
N VAL A 27 -6.98 -10.62 13.87
CA VAL A 27 -5.84 -9.81 13.41
C VAL A 27 -4.81 -9.47 14.51
N LEU A 28 -5.11 -9.62 15.80
CA LEU A 28 -4.36 -8.93 16.87
C LEU A 28 -3.75 -9.81 17.97
N SER A 29 -3.70 -11.14 17.78
CA SER A 29 -3.34 -12.07 18.87
C SER A 29 -1.90 -12.62 18.88
N SER A 30 -1.07 -12.34 17.88
CA SER A 30 0.36 -12.73 17.91
C SER A 30 1.26 -11.52 18.14
N GLY A 31 2.07 -11.58 19.19
CA GLY A 31 2.97 -10.52 19.66
C GLY A 31 4.03 -10.04 18.66
N ASP A 32 4.06 -10.55 17.42
CA ASP A 32 5.06 -10.26 16.39
C ASP A 32 4.47 -9.92 15.01
N GLY A 33 3.15 -9.82 14.85
CA GLY A 33 2.58 -9.54 13.53
C GLY A 33 1.06 -9.58 13.53
N LEU A 34 0.47 -8.66 12.78
CA LEU A 34 -0.94 -8.64 12.48
C LEU A 34 -1.21 -9.71 11.40
N HIS A 35 -2.03 -10.71 11.68
CA HIS A 35 -2.41 -11.74 10.70
C HIS A 35 -3.58 -11.19 9.87
N TRP A 36 -3.29 -10.76 8.64
CA TRP A 36 -4.23 -10.00 7.82
C TRP A 36 -4.83 -10.81 6.66
N GLU A 37 -5.32 -12.02 6.88
CA GLU A 37 -5.81 -12.89 5.78
C GLU A 37 -6.82 -12.17 4.84
N LEU A 38 -7.64 -11.24 5.35
CA LEU A 38 -8.55 -10.43 4.53
C LEU A 38 -7.87 -9.28 3.75
N LEU A 39 -6.86 -8.60 4.33
CA LEU A 39 -6.09 -7.60 3.56
C LEU A 39 -5.19 -8.29 2.54
N ASP A 40 -4.61 -9.44 2.89
CA ASP A 40 -3.78 -10.27 2.02
C ASP A 40 -4.60 -10.75 0.83
N SER A 41 -5.80 -11.31 1.09
CA SER A 41 -6.71 -11.72 0.00
C SER A 41 -7.17 -10.54 -0.87
N THR A 42 -7.40 -9.36 -0.30
CA THR A 42 -7.77 -8.16 -1.08
C THR A 42 -6.57 -7.66 -1.90
N TYR A 43 -5.38 -7.71 -1.32
CA TYR A 43 -4.13 -7.34 -1.97
C TYR A 43 -3.82 -8.30 -3.13
N ASP A 44 -3.88 -9.62 -2.93
CA ASP A 44 -3.62 -10.63 -3.97
C ASP A 44 -4.54 -10.43 -5.20
N GLU A 45 -5.81 -10.11 -4.96
CA GLU A 45 -6.77 -9.80 -6.04
C GLU A 45 -6.34 -8.54 -6.83
N ILE A 46 -5.88 -7.51 -6.13
CA ILE A 46 -5.43 -6.24 -6.71
C ILE A 46 -4.06 -6.39 -7.41
N GLU A 47 -3.08 -7.04 -6.79
CA GLU A 47 -1.73 -7.30 -7.28
C GLU A 47 -1.78 -7.93 -8.68
N SER A 48 -2.60 -8.97 -8.85
CA SER A 48 -2.77 -9.64 -10.15
C SER A 48 -3.29 -8.73 -11.27
N THR A 49 -3.89 -7.59 -10.92
CA THR A 49 -4.39 -6.56 -11.84
C THR A 49 -3.33 -5.49 -12.06
N LEU A 50 -2.61 -5.07 -11.00
CA LEU A 50 -1.56 -4.07 -11.07
C LEU A 50 -0.36 -4.58 -11.89
N LEU A 51 0.08 -5.82 -11.67
CA LEU A 51 1.22 -6.42 -12.38
C LEU A 51 0.94 -6.69 -13.87
N LYS A 52 -0.31 -6.58 -14.33
CA LYS A 52 -0.65 -6.63 -15.76
C LYS A 52 -0.50 -5.28 -16.47
N ASP A 53 -0.16 -4.23 -15.74
CA ASP A 53 0.10 -2.91 -16.30
C ASP A 53 1.55 -2.84 -16.78
N ASP A 54 1.74 -2.89 -18.10
CA ASP A 54 3.05 -3.05 -18.74
C ASP A 54 4.03 -1.86 -18.51
N GLU A 55 3.53 -0.66 -18.15
CA GLU A 55 4.39 0.53 -17.98
C GLU A 55 4.69 0.86 -16.51
N ASP A 56 3.72 0.66 -15.61
CA ASP A 56 3.81 1.08 -14.20
C ASP A 56 3.62 -0.06 -13.19
N GLY A 57 3.41 -1.31 -13.64
CA GLY A 57 2.91 -2.41 -12.79
C GLY A 57 3.71 -2.63 -11.50
N GLU A 58 5.04 -2.63 -11.59
CA GLU A 58 5.95 -2.77 -10.44
C GLU A 58 5.80 -1.62 -9.43
N PHE A 59 5.64 -0.38 -9.91
CA PHE A 59 5.44 0.78 -9.03
C PHE A 59 4.07 0.76 -8.37
N LEU A 60 3.05 0.38 -9.14
CA LEU A 60 1.69 0.29 -8.62
C LEU A 60 1.60 -0.79 -7.55
N ASP A 61 2.22 -1.94 -7.78
CA ASP A 61 2.28 -3.04 -6.82
C ASP A 61 2.98 -2.61 -5.52
N SER A 62 4.20 -2.08 -5.64
CA SER A 62 4.94 -1.57 -4.47
C SER A 62 4.22 -0.46 -3.72
N LEU A 63 3.49 0.42 -4.42
CA LEU A 63 2.69 1.45 -3.79
C LEU A 63 1.41 0.87 -3.15
N SER A 64 0.81 -0.16 -3.75
CA SER A 64 -0.32 -0.90 -3.16
C SER A 64 0.09 -1.57 -1.85
N TRP A 65 1.28 -2.16 -1.79
CA TRP A 65 1.83 -2.68 -0.53
C TRP A 65 1.99 -1.58 0.52
N CYS A 66 2.44 -0.38 0.12
CA CYS A 66 2.52 0.76 1.04
C CYS A 66 1.14 1.21 1.54
N VAL A 67 0.08 1.07 0.73
CA VAL A 67 -1.32 1.29 1.17
C VAL A 67 -1.72 0.25 2.22
N VAL A 68 -1.33 -1.03 2.08
CA VAL A 68 -1.52 -2.07 3.11
C VAL A 68 -0.88 -1.65 4.44
N VAL A 69 0.34 -1.10 4.40
CA VAL A 69 1.02 -0.59 5.61
C VAL A 69 0.22 0.55 6.27
N GLY A 70 -0.30 1.49 5.48
CA GLY A 70 -1.15 2.56 5.98
C GLY A 70 -2.45 2.06 6.62
N LEU A 71 -3.11 1.10 5.98
CA LEU A 71 -4.31 0.43 6.50
C LEU A 71 -4.02 -0.29 7.83
N ALA A 72 -2.90 -1.01 7.89
CA ALA A 72 -2.48 -1.74 9.07
C ALA A 72 -2.21 -0.82 10.26
N ASP A 73 -1.55 0.31 10.03
CA ASP A 73 -1.30 1.32 11.07
C ASP A 73 -2.59 1.95 11.60
N PHE A 74 -3.53 2.30 10.71
CA PHE A 74 -4.83 2.85 11.10
C PHE A 74 -5.61 1.89 11.99
N CYS A 75 -5.71 0.62 11.61
CA CYS A 75 -6.45 -0.38 12.39
C CYS A 75 -5.76 -0.66 13.74
N ARG A 76 -4.43 -0.70 13.78
CA ARG A 76 -3.67 -0.82 15.04
C ARG A 76 -3.95 0.34 16.00
N LYS A 77 -3.97 1.58 15.49
CA LYS A 77 -4.31 2.78 16.27
C LYS A 77 -5.74 2.71 16.79
N THR A 78 -6.69 2.41 15.90
CA THR A 78 -8.12 2.33 16.22
C THR A 78 -8.39 1.28 17.28
N TYR A 79 -7.80 0.09 17.17
CA TYR A 79 -7.95 -0.97 18.17
C TYR A 79 -7.37 -0.58 19.54
N LYS A 80 -6.20 0.08 19.56
CA LYS A 80 -5.60 0.56 20.81
C LYS A 80 -6.52 1.57 21.53
N GLU A 81 -7.26 2.38 20.78
CA GLU A 81 -8.15 3.41 21.32
C GLU A 81 -9.54 2.89 21.69
N LYS A 82 -10.12 2.00 20.87
CA LYS A 82 -11.52 1.58 20.98
C LYS A 82 -11.72 0.13 21.42
N GLY A 83 -10.68 -0.70 21.35
CA GLY A 83 -10.75 -2.13 21.61
C GLY A 83 -11.37 -2.96 20.47
N GLU A 84 -11.70 -2.33 19.35
CA GLU A 84 -12.26 -2.96 18.15
C GLU A 84 -11.92 -2.15 16.90
N CYS A 85 -11.88 -2.83 15.75
CA CYS A 85 -11.83 -2.25 14.42
C CYS A 85 -12.55 -3.22 13.48
N GLU A 86 -13.77 -2.89 13.08
CA GLU A 86 -14.59 -3.76 12.23
C GLU A 86 -14.43 -3.43 10.73
N PHE A 87 -14.13 -2.17 10.41
CA PHE A 87 -13.84 -1.73 9.05
C PHE A 87 -12.82 -0.58 9.04
N ILE A 88 -12.15 -0.42 7.91
CA ILE A 88 -11.28 0.71 7.58
C ILE A 88 -11.86 1.41 6.36
N SER A 89 -11.98 2.73 6.42
CA SER A 89 -12.25 3.57 5.26
C SER A 89 -10.93 4.04 4.66
N LEU A 90 -10.75 3.91 3.35
CA LEU A 90 -9.58 4.45 2.65
C LEU A 90 -9.41 5.95 2.84
N LYS A 91 -10.46 6.68 3.20
CA LYS A 91 -10.40 8.12 3.46
C LYS A 91 -9.79 8.46 4.83
N ASP A 92 -9.77 7.49 5.74
CA ASP A 92 -9.33 7.69 7.12
C ASP A 92 -7.86 7.28 7.33
N ILE A 93 -7.20 6.73 6.30
CA ILE A 93 -5.78 6.37 6.39
C ILE A 93 -4.87 7.60 6.31
N ASP A 94 -3.74 7.51 7.00
CA ASP A 94 -2.69 8.52 6.99
C ASP A 94 -1.78 8.30 5.78
N TYR A 95 -2.02 9.06 4.71
CA TYR A 95 -1.24 8.97 3.47
C TYR A 95 0.20 9.49 3.59
N ASP A 96 0.54 10.23 4.65
CA ASP A 96 1.95 10.60 4.89
C ASP A 96 2.78 9.36 5.28
N ILE A 97 2.17 8.40 5.99
CA ILE A 97 2.81 7.12 6.32
C ILE A 97 3.03 6.29 5.05
N VAL A 98 2.02 6.23 4.17
CA VAL A 98 2.12 5.53 2.86
C VAL A 98 3.24 6.15 2.03
N LYS A 99 3.25 7.49 1.88
CA LYS A 99 4.28 8.22 1.13
C LYS A 99 5.68 7.96 1.69
N LYS A 100 5.82 7.99 3.02
CA LYS A 100 7.11 7.74 3.69
C LYS A 100 7.63 6.34 3.37
N HIS A 101 6.79 5.31 3.51
CA HIS A 101 7.20 3.93 3.23
C HIS A 101 7.55 3.74 1.75
N PHE A 102 6.78 4.31 0.83
CA PHE A 102 7.10 4.22 -0.59
C PHE A 102 8.45 4.86 -0.93
N ILE A 103 8.76 6.04 -0.37
CA ILE A 103 10.07 6.69 -0.50
C ILE A 103 11.20 5.80 0.04
N GLU A 104 10.97 5.08 1.13
CA GLU A 104 11.94 4.16 1.72
C GLU A 104 12.13 2.92 0.84
N THR A 105 11.06 2.34 0.29
CA THR A 105 11.10 1.20 -0.64
C THR A 105 11.90 1.52 -1.90
N ILE A 106 11.60 2.63 -2.58
CA ILE A 106 12.30 2.96 -3.84
C ILE A 106 13.75 3.43 -3.65
N LYS A 107 14.19 3.61 -2.39
CA LYS A 107 15.59 3.89 -2.06
C LYS A 107 16.42 2.61 -1.92
N ASP A 108 15.81 1.44 -2.01
CA ASP A 108 16.54 0.18 -2.11
C ASP A 108 17.41 0.17 -3.38
N ASP A 109 18.55 -0.52 -3.33
CA ASP A 109 19.51 -0.56 -4.43
C ASP A 109 18.92 -1.25 -5.66
N ASP A 110 18.07 -2.25 -5.49
CA ASP A 110 17.34 -2.91 -6.58
C ASP A 110 16.40 -1.92 -7.30
N TRP A 111 15.68 -1.09 -6.53
CA TRP A 111 14.81 -0.05 -7.09
C TRP A 111 15.58 1.07 -7.78
N LYS A 112 16.74 1.47 -7.22
CA LYS A 112 17.62 2.44 -7.88
C LYS A 112 18.16 1.91 -9.20
N GLU A 113 18.53 0.64 -9.25
CA GLU A 113 18.99 -0.03 -10.46
C GLU A 113 17.86 -0.08 -11.50
N TYR A 114 16.67 -0.55 -11.11
CA TYR A 114 15.48 -0.57 -11.95
C TYR A 114 15.15 0.80 -12.54
N MET A 115 15.10 1.85 -11.71
CA MET A 115 14.82 3.21 -12.17
C MET A 115 15.89 3.74 -13.13
N ARG A 116 17.17 3.40 -12.89
CA ARG A 116 18.28 3.81 -13.76
C ARG A 116 18.23 3.08 -15.11
N GLU A 117 17.97 1.78 -15.13
CA GLU A 117 17.89 0.96 -16.34
C GLU A 117 16.74 1.38 -17.26
N ASN A 118 15.64 1.87 -16.67
CA ASN A 118 14.45 2.31 -17.38
C ASN A 118 14.36 3.84 -17.57
N ASP A 119 15.40 4.60 -17.19
CA ASP A 119 15.47 6.08 -17.29
C ASP A 119 14.25 6.78 -16.64
N ILE A 120 13.93 6.37 -15.40
CA ILE A 120 12.75 6.80 -14.64
C ILE A 120 13.14 7.83 -13.57
N LYS A 121 12.28 8.84 -13.40
CA LYS A 121 12.33 9.80 -12.29
C LYS A 121 10.95 9.91 -11.64
N ILE A 122 10.87 9.74 -10.33
CA ILE A 122 9.63 9.93 -9.57
C ILE A 122 9.57 11.35 -8.97
N GLU A 123 8.42 12.00 -9.08
CA GLU A 123 8.12 13.29 -8.47
C GLU A 123 7.09 13.15 -7.33
N PHE A 124 7.33 13.85 -6.22
CA PHE A 124 6.65 13.66 -4.93
C PHE A 124 5.84 14.86 -4.47
#